data_AF-A0A4D4KC22-F1
#
_entry.id   AF-A0A4D4KC22-F1
#
_cell.length_a   1.000
_cell.length_b   1.000
_cell.length_c   1.000
_cell.angle_alpha   90.00
_cell.angle_beta   90.00
_cell.angle_gamma   90.00
#
_symmetry.space_group_name_H-M   'P 1'
#
loop_
_entity.id
_entity.type
_entity.pdbx_description
1 polymer ?
#
loop_
_entity_poly.entity_id
_entity_poly.type
_entity_poly.pdbx_seq_one_letter_code
_entity_poly.pdbx_strand_id
1 'polypeptide(L)' 'MAELTRRGVVGDFRRPDVLRFGFTPLYTGFAEVERAARVLADVLPKEG' A
#
# COMPACT_ATOMS: atom_id res chain seq x y z
N MET A 1 -4.87 2.87 -6.17
CA MET A 1 -3.55 3.52 -6.04
C MET A 1 -3.61 4.99 -5.67
N ALA A 2 -4.36 5.85 -6.38
CA ALA A 2 -4.37 7.30 -6.10
C ALA A 2 -4.59 7.65 -4.61
N GLU A 3 -5.56 7.00 -3.95
CA GLU A 3 -5.82 7.24 -2.53
C GLU A 3 -4.70 6.75 -1.59
N LEU A 4 -4.05 5.63 -1.91
CA LEU A 4 -2.88 5.13 -1.16
C LEU A 4 -1.72 6.14 -1.25
N THR A 5 -1.45 6.63 -2.45
CA THR A 5 -0.38 7.63 -2.68
C THR A 5 -0.67 8.94 -1.95
N ARG A 6 -1.93 9.39 -1.94
CA ARG A 6 -2.36 10.57 -1.16
C ARG A 6 -2.10 10.40 0.35
N ARG A 7 -2.15 9.17 0.87
CA ARG A 7 -1.85 8.82 2.27
C ARG A 7 -0.38 8.44 2.52
N GLY A 8 0.50 8.68 1.55
CA GLY A 8 1.94 8.43 1.68
C GLY A 8 2.37 6.98 1.41
N VAL A 9 1.47 6.12 0.94
CA VAL A 9 1.81 4.74 0.53
C VAL A 9 2.06 4.71 -0.97
N VAL A 10 3.33 4.59 -1.34
CA VAL A 10 3.78 4.60 -2.75
C VAL A 10 3.91 3.16 -3.26
N GLY A 11 3.40 2.92 -4.45
CA GLY A 11 3.42 1.64 -5.15
C GLY A 11 3.01 1.84 -6.60
N ASP A 12 2.68 0.76 -7.31
CA ASP A 12 2.29 0.81 -8.72
C ASP A 12 1.03 -0.02 -8.98
N PHE A 13 0.23 0.40 -9.97
CA PHE A 13 -0.93 -0.35 -10.45
C PHE A 13 -0.59 -1.05 -11.76
N ARG A 14 -0.69 -2.37 -11.78
CA ARG A 14 -0.48 -3.22 -12.95
C ARG A 14 -1.81 -3.76 -13.43
N ARG A 15 -2.05 -3.65 -14.73
CA ARG A 15 -3.27 -4.21 -15.33
C ARG A 15 -3.15 -5.73 -15.51
N PRO A 16 -4.28 -6.46 -15.43
CA PRO A 16 -5.51 -6.02 -14.77
C PRO A 16 -5.31 -6.06 -13.24
N ASP A 17 -5.98 -5.15 -12.51
CA ASP A 17 -6.29 -5.23 -11.07
C ASP A 17 -5.19 -5.54 -10.02
N VAL A 18 -3.90 -5.45 -10.37
CA VAL A 18 -2.79 -5.75 -9.44
C VAL A 18 -2.20 -4.50 -8.82
N LEU A 19 -2.07 -4.50 -7.49
CA LEU A 19 -1.24 -3.54 -6.75
C LEU A 19 0.13 -4.15 -6.47
N ARG A 20 1.21 -3.42 -6.79
CA ARG A 20 2.58 -3.86 -6.52
C ARG A 20 3.26 -2.93 -5.52
N PHE A 21 3.80 -3.51 -4.46
CA PHE A 21 4.59 -2.84 -3.45
C PHE A 21 6.03 -3.35 -3.49
N GLY A 22 7.00 -2.44 -3.57
CA GLY A 22 8.41 -2.77 -3.51
C GLY A 22 8.91 -2.69 -2.08
N PHE A 23 9.50 -3.77 -1.58
CA PHE A 23 10.15 -3.80 -0.27
C PHE A 23 11.66 -3.80 -0.51
N THR A 24 12.34 -2.72 -0.16
CA THR A 24 13.80 -2.61 -0.31
C THR A 24 14.45 -2.74 1.06
N PRO A 25 15.05 -3.90 1.41
CA PRO A 25 15.48 -4.18 2.78
C PRO A 25 16.51 -3.18 3.34
N LEU A 26 17.23 -2.46 2.49
CA LEU A 26 18.19 -1.43 2.91
C LEU A 26 17.54 -0.25 3.63
N TYR A 27 16.26 0.06 3.36
CA TYR A 27 15.59 1.25 3.91
C TYR A 27 14.09 1.09 4.14
N THR A 28 13.51 -0.08 3.88
CA THR A 28 12.12 -0.40 4.22
C THR A 28 12.10 -1.22 5.51
N GLY A 29 11.64 -0.63 6.61
CA GLY A 29 11.48 -1.29 7.89
C GLY A 29 10.09 -1.89 8.09
N PHE A 30 9.96 -2.74 9.11
CA PHE A 30 8.68 -3.40 9.43
C PHE A 30 7.57 -2.40 9.79
N ALA A 31 7.91 -1.30 10.47
CA ALA A 31 6.95 -0.27 10.86
C ALA A 31 6.35 0.46 9.64
N GLU A 32 7.12 0.69 8.57
CA GLU A 32 6.60 1.22 7.31
C GLU A 32 5.61 0.25 6.67
N VAL A 33 5.95 -1.04 6.64
CA VAL A 33 5.10 -2.08 6.04
C VAL A 33 3.78 -2.22 6.80
N GLU A 34 3.84 -2.27 8.13
CA GLU A 34 2.66 -2.36 8.98
C GLU A 34 1.74 -1.14 8.78
N ARG A 35 2.30 0.06 8.76
CA ARG A 35 1.56 1.30 8.50
C ARG A 35 0.92 1.28 7.11
N ALA A 36 1.65 0.84 6.09
CA ALA A 36 1.10 0.73 4.74
C ALA A 36 -0.07 -0.26 4.67
N ALA A 37 0.02 -1.39 5.38
CA ALA A 37 -1.05 -2.38 5.48
C ALA A 37 -2.31 -1.82 6.17
N ARG A 38 -2.15 -1.06 7.26
CA ARG A 38 -3.27 -0.39 7.94
C ARG A 38 -3.97 0.63 7.02
N VAL A 39 -3.18 1.46 6.33
CA VAL A 39 -3.71 2.41 5.35
C VAL A 39 -4.45 1.70 4.21
N LEU A 40 -3.93 0.57 3.74
CA LEU A 40 -4.62 -0.26 2.74
C LEU A 40 -5.96 -0.76 3.26
N ALA A 41 -6.01 -1.29 4.48
CA ALA A 41 -7.26 -1.76 5.09
C ALA A 41 -8.32 -0.63 5.21
N ASP A 42 -7.89 0.59 5.53
CA ASP A 42 -8.79 1.75 5.67
C ASP A 42 -9.37 2.26 4.34
N VAL A 43 -8.71 1.99 3.20
CA VAL A 43 -9.20 2.40 1.87
C VAL A 43 -10.00 1.32 1.17
N LEU A 44 -9.85 0.07 1.59
CA LEU A 44 -10.67 -1.01 1.09
C LEU A 44 -12.10 -0.82 1.63
N PRO A 45 -13.13 -1.06 0.80
CA PRO A 45 -14.49 -1.09 1.29
C PRO A 45 -14.58 -2.14 2.40
N LYS A 46 -15.23 -1.79 3.50
CA LYS A 46 -15.54 -2.78 4.54
C LYS A 46 -16.55 -3.73 3.93
N GLU A 47 -16.20 -5.01 3.86
CA GLU A 47 -17.15 -6.05 3.48
C GLU A 47 -18.36 -5.97 4.42
N GLY A 48 -19.55 -5.97 3.83
CA GLY A 48 -20.82 -6.16 4.52
C GLY A 48 -21.23 -7.62 4.44
#